data_AF-A0A6I4WLE4-F1
#
_entry.id   AF-A0A6I4WLE4-F1
#
_cell.length_a   1.000
_cell.length_b   1.000
_cell.length_c   1.000
_cell.angle_alpha   90.00
_cell.angle_beta   90.00
_cell.angle_gamma   90.00
#
_symmetry.space_group_name_H-M   'P 1'
#
loop_
_entity.id
_entity.type
_entity.pdbx_description
1 polymer ?
#
loop_
_entity_poly.entity_id
_entity_poly.type
_entity_poly.pdbx_seq_one_letter_code
_entity_poly.pdbx_strand_id
1 'polypeptide(L)' 'MRIDHREPLPGYREPEGRWLQPYITLDGTWKCCLRRPLTHEQERAGLLYVLVALDLPRLKALMEHEDDKAARLAGETR' A
#
# COMPACT_ATOMS: atom_id res chain seq x y z
N MET A 1 7.13 -33.65 8.74
CA MET A 1 7.37 -32.32 9.33
C MET A 1 6.38 -31.36 8.68
N ARG A 2 5.26 -31.06 9.35
CA ARG A 2 4.25 -30.11 8.86
C ARG A 2 4.74 -28.73 9.28
N ILE A 3 5.19 -27.91 8.33
CA ILE A 3 5.53 -26.52 8.63
C ILE A 3 4.22 -25.83 8.96
N ASP A 4 4.03 -25.50 10.23
CA ASP A 4 2.91 -24.69 10.70
C ASP A 4 3.18 -23.26 10.23
N HIS A 5 2.40 -22.77 9.25
CA HIS A 5 2.55 -21.43 8.67
C HIS A 5 2.13 -20.29 9.62
N ARG A 6 2.10 -20.54 10.94
CA ARG A 6 1.62 -19.60 11.96
C ARG A 6 2.73 -18.84 12.69
N GLU A 7 4.00 -19.10 12.40
CA GLU A 7 5.09 -18.28 12.94
C GLU A 7 5.55 -17.25 11.91
N PRO A 8 5.45 -15.94 12.19
CA PRO A 8 6.09 -14.94 11.36
C PRO A 8 7.60 -15.23 11.35
N LEU A 9 8.20 -15.29 10.16
CA LEU A 9 9.63 -15.53 10.00
C LEU A 9 10.42 -14.53 10.88
N PRO A 10 11.52 -14.95 11.53
CA PRO A 10 12.34 -14.03 12.32
C PRO A 10 12.81 -12.87 11.44
N GLY A 11 12.36 -11.65 11.77
CA GLY A 11 12.60 -10.43 10.98
C GLY A 11 11.40 -9.93 10.16
N TYR A 12 10.30 -10.69 10.07
CA TYR A 12 9.04 -10.21 9.50
C TYR A 12 8.39 -9.23 10.47
N ARG A 13 8.48 -7.93 10.15
CA ARG A 13 7.56 -6.93 10.70
C ARG A 13 6.42 -6.79 9.70
N GLU A 14 5.20 -6.95 10.19
CA GLU A 14 4.04 -6.59 9.38
C GLU A 14 4.17 -5.11 8.99
N PRO A 15 4.10 -4.75 7.70
CA PRO A 15 4.28 -3.36 7.30
C PRO A 15 3.21 -2.49 7.96
N GLU A 16 3.65 -1.43 8.62
CA GLU A 16 2.76 -0.45 9.23
C GLU A 16 1.96 0.29 8.15
N GLY A 17 0.66 0.49 8.39
CA GLY A 17 -0.23 1.19 7.47
C GLY A 17 -0.88 0.30 6.40
N ARG A 18 -1.42 0.95 5.37
CA ARG A 18 -2.25 0.31 4.33
C ARG A 18 -1.45 -0.31 3.18
N TRP A 19 -0.17 0.02 3.09
CA TRP A 19 0.70 -0.27 1.95
C TRP A 19 1.56 -1.50 2.18
N LEU A 20 1.84 -2.26 1.13
CA LEU A 20 2.90 -3.28 1.14
C LEU A 20 4.27 -2.61 1.08
N GLN A 21 5.32 -3.37 1.39
CA GLN A 21 6.69 -2.89 1.28
C GLN A 21 6.99 -2.43 -0.17
N PRO A 22 7.43 -1.18 -0.38
CA PRO A 22 7.88 -0.71 -1.69
C PRO A 22 9.05 -1.55 -2.24
N TYR A 23 9.04 -1.79 -3.55
CA TYR A 23 10.09 -2.52 -4.26
C TYR A 23 10.40 -1.89 -5.61
N ILE A 24 11.60 -2.17 -6.14
CA ILE A 24 12.02 -1.75 -7.47
C ILE A 24 11.71 -2.86 -8.49
N THR A 25 11.12 -2.50 -9.64
CA THR A 25 10.86 -3.40 -10.76
C THR A 25 12.05 -3.48 -11.71
N LEU A 26 12.02 -4.45 -12.63
CA LEU A 26 13.12 -4.68 -13.59
C LEU A 26 13.38 -3.49 -14.53
N ASP A 27 12.37 -2.65 -14.75
CA ASP A 27 12.49 -1.42 -15.55
C ASP A 27 13.05 -0.23 -14.74
N GLY A 28 13.43 -0.44 -13.49
CA GLY A 28 14.01 0.58 -12.60
C GLY A 28 12.97 1.48 -11.92
N THR A 29 11.67 1.25 -12.11
CA THR A 29 10.63 2.02 -11.40
C THR A 29 10.38 1.47 -10.01
N TRP A 30 9.96 2.33 -9.10
CA TRP A 30 9.54 1.99 -7.75
C TRP A 30 8.05 1.76 -7.73
N LYS A 31 7.62 0.64 -7.16
CA LYS A 31 6.22 0.22 -7.08
C LYS A 31 5.80 -0.12 -5.65
N CYS A 32 4.57 0.22 -5.31
CA CYS A 32 3.91 -0.20 -4.08
C CYS A 32 2.43 -0.53 -4.36
N CYS A 33 1.88 -1.51 -3.65
CA CYS A 33 0.47 -1.88 -3.75
C CYS A 33 -0.18 -1.81 -2.37
N LEU A 34 -1.50 -1.63 -2.33
CA LEU A 34 -2.25 -1.76 -1.09
C LEU A 34 -2.27 -3.20 -0.58
N ARG A 35 -2.28 -3.33 0.74
CA ARG A 35 -2.38 -4.62 1.46
C ARG A 35 -3.75 -5.27 1.31
N ARG A 36 -4.80 -4.45 1.15
CA ARG A 36 -6.18 -4.89 0.99
C ARG A 36 -6.75 -4.32 -0.31
N PRO A 37 -7.65 -5.05 -0.99
CA PRO A 37 -8.40 -4.50 -2.11
C PRO A 37 -9.16 -3.24 -1.70
N LEU A 38 -9.41 -2.35 -2.67
CA LEU A 38 -10.28 -1.20 -2.48
C LEU A 38 -11.73 -1.66 -2.33
N THR A 39 -12.51 -0.93 -1.53
CA THR A 39 -13.98 -1.06 -1.55
C THR A 39 -14.55 -0.33 -2.76
N HIS A 40 -15.77 -0.68 -3.16
CA HIS A 40 -16.45 -0.01 -4.27
C HIS A 40 -16.58 1.52 -4.06
N GLU A 41 -16.76 1.97 -2.82
CA GLU A 41 -16.79 3.40 -2.49
C GLU A 41 -15.43 4.07 -2.68
N GLN A 42 -14.34 3.39 -2.29
CA GLN A 42 -12.98 3.89 -2.48
C GLN A 42 -12.60 3.95 -3.97
N GLU A 43 -13.01 2.95 -4.76
CA GLU A 43 -12.82 2.97 -6.21
C GLU A 43 -13.59 4.13 -6.85
N ARG A 44 -14.85 4.35 -6.46
CA ARG A 44 -15.66 5.48 -6.94
C ARG A 44 -15.07 6.84 -6.55
N ALA A 45 -14.39 6.92 -5.40
CA ALA A 45 -13.66 8.11 -4.97
C ALA A 45 -12.30 8.28 -5.66
N GLY A 46 -11.89 7.33 -6.51
CA GLY A 46 -10.66 7.41 -7.29
C GLY A 46 -9.38 7.12 -6.50
N LEU A 47 -9.47 6.33 -5.42
CA LEU A 47 -8.27 5.83 -4.74
C LEU A 47 -7.52 4.82 -5.63
N LEU A 48 -6.21 4.75 -5.45
CA LEU A 48 -5.35 3.87 -6.22
C LEU A 48 -4.91 2.62 -5.43
N TYR A 49 -5.05 1.46 -6.07
CA TYR A 49 -4.55 0.19 -5.52
C TYR A 49 -3.04 0.02 -5.71
N VAL A 50 -2.48 0.60 -6.77
CA VAL A 50 -1.06 0.49 -7.15
C VAL A 50 -0.50 1.89 -7.40
N LEU A 51 0.69 2.14 -6.87
CA LEU A 51 1.48 3.34 -7.10
C LEU A 51 2.81 2.98 -7.76
N VAL A 52 3.22 3.79 -8.73
CA VAL A 52 4.48 3.64 -9.47
C VAL A 52 5.16 5.01 -9.60
N ALA A 53 6.47 5.08 -9.35
CA ALA A 53 7.27 6.29 -9.51
C ALA A 53 8.69 5.96 -9.99
N LEU A 54 9.44 6.96 -10.45
CA LEU A 54 10.83 6.78 -10.90
C LEU A 54 11.83 6.61 -9.74
N ASP A 55 11.46 7.03 -8.53
CA ASP A 55 12.32 6.99 -7.36
C ASP A 55 11.49 6.80 -6.08
N LEU A 56 12.16 6.30 -5.03
CA LEU A 56 11.53 6.02 -3.74
C LEU A 56 10.94 7.27 -3.05
N PRO A 57 11.61 8.44 -3.03
CA PRO A 57 11.01 9.65 -2.47
C PRO A 57 9.68 10.04 -3.12
N ARG A 58 9.59 10.00 -4.46
CA ARG A 58 8.33 10.27 -5.18
C ARG A 58 7.27 9.22 -4.88
N LEU A 59 7.65 7.95 -4.79
CA LEU A 59 6.70 6.89 -4.41
C LEU A 59 6.11 7.15 -3.01
N LYS A 60 6.94 7.53 -2.04
CA LYS A 60 6.48 7.87 -0.68
C LYS A 60 5.53 9.05 -0.68
N ALA A 61 5.82 10.11 -1.44
CA ALA A 61 4.91 11.25 -1.57
C ALA A 61 3.55 10.85 -2.16
N LEU A 62 3.52 9.93 -3.13
CA LEU A 62 2.28 9.38 -3.66
C LEU A 62 1.51 8.56 -2.61
N MET A 63 2.22 7.76 -1.80
CA MET A 63 1.61 6.98 -0.72
C MET A 63 0.94 7.90 0.31
N GLU A 64 1.62 8.97 0.74
CA GLU A 64 1.07 9.97 1.67
C GLU A 64 -0.15 10.70 1.08
N HIS A 65 -0.09 11.08 -0.20
CA HIS A 65 -1.21 11.73 -0.89
C HIS A 65 -2.46 10.83 -0.98
N GLU A 66 -2.28 9.54 -1.26
CA GLU A 66 -3.38 8.58 -1.25
C GLU A 66 -3.89 8.27 0.17
N ASP A 67 -3.01 8.29 1.17
CA ASP A 67 -3.40 8.18 2.58
C ASP A 67 -4.31 9.34 3.00
N ASP A 68 -3.95 10.57 2.61
CA ASP A 68 -4.74 11.79 2.86
C ASP A 68 -6.11 11.72 2.17
N LYS A 69 -6.18 11.31 0.91
CA LYS A 69 -7.45 11.12 0.20
C LYS A 69 -8.36 10.15 0.93
N ALA A 70 -7.81 9.03 1.37
CA ALA A 70 -8.59 8.03 2.07
C ALA A 70 -9.04 8.49 3.46
N ALA A 71 -8.21 9.27 4.16
CA ALA A 71 -8.59 9.87 5.44
C ALA A 71 -9.76 10.85 5.26
N ARG A 72 -9.75 11.66 4.19
CA ARG A 72 -10.87 12.55 3.84
C ARG A 72 -12.14 11.77 3.55
N LEU A 73 -12.06 10.73 2.71
CA LEU A 73 -13.20 9.88 2.39
C LEU A 73 -13.81 9.24 3.65
N ALA A 74 -12.95 8.73 4.56
CA ALA A 74 -13.42 8.14 5.82
C ALA A 74 -14.04 9.17 6.78
N GLY A 75 -13.64 10.44 6.71
CA GLY A 75 -14.22 11.53 7.48
C GLY A 75 -15.55 12.05 6.91
N GLU A 76 -15.78 11.90 5.61
CA GLU A 76 -17.01 12.29 4.91
C GLU A 76 -18.16 11.29 5.09
N THR A 77 -17.88 10.03 5.46
CA THR A 77 -18.89 8.99 5.70
C THR A 77 -19.58 9.10 7.07
N ARG A 78 -19.74 10.31 7.63
CA ARG A 78 -20.28 10.51 8.99
C ARG A 78 -21.52 11.39 9.04
#